data_AF-A0A848X5H4-F1
#
_entry.id   AF-A0A848X5H4-F1
#
_cell.length_a   1.000
_cell.length_b   1.000
_cell.length_c   1.000
_cell.angle_alpha   90.00
_cell.angle_beta   90.00
_cell.angle_gamma   90.00
#
_symmetry.space_group_name_H-M   'P 1'
#
loop_
_entity.id
_entity.type
_entity.pdbx_description
1 polymer ?
#
loop_
_entity_poly.entity_id
_entity_poly.type
_entity_poly.pdbx_seq_one_letter_code
_entity_poly.pdbx_strand_id
1 'polypeptide(L)' 'MYPVFFDVPDWVPFLGGQPITSFGVFMLFSFLTAGYILRAELRRTGEDPEKAWDFVF' A
#
# COMPACT_ATOMS: atom_id res chain seq x y z
N MET A 1 -14.22 2.95 -15.15
CA MET A 1 -13.13 3.85 -14.69
C MET A 1 -13.23 3.96 -13.18
N TYR A 2 -12.11 3.81 -12.48
CA TYR A 2 -12.04 4.06 -11.04
C TYR A 2 -12.02 5.58 -10.79
N PRO A 3 -12.70 6.10 -9.74
CA PRO A 3 -12.59 7.51 -9.36
C PRO A 3 -11.14 7.96 -9.18
N VAL A 4 -10.81 9.17 -9.60
CA VAL A 4 -9.52 9.80 -9.30
C VAL A 4 -9.64 10.48 -7.94
N PHE A 5 -8.72 10.18 -7.03
CA PHE A 5 -8.71 10.81 -5.70
C PHE A 5 -7.70 11.95 -5.64
N PHE A 6 -6.57 11.80 -6.33
CA PHE A 6 -5.51 12.81 -6.36
C PHE A 6 -4.90 12.85 -7.75
N ASP A 7 -4.32 13.98 -8.11
CA ASP A 7 -3.46 14.11 -9.28
C ASP A 7 -2.05 14.43 -8.79
N VAL A 8 -1.05 13.84 -9.44
CA VAL A 8 0.34 14.15 -9.14
C VAL A 8 0.60 15.61 -9.53
N PRO A 9 1.24 16.43 -8.67
CA PRO A 9 1.53 17.83 -9.01
C PRO A 9 2.34 17.95 -10.31
N ASP A 10 1.99 18.91 -11.17
CA ASP A 10 2.60 19.08 -12.50
C ASP A 10 4.13 19.28 -12.48
N TRP A 11 4.67 19.77 -11.38
CA TRP A 11 6.10 20.01 -11.23
C TRP A 11 6.93 18.74 -10.97
N VAL A 12 6.29 17.59 -10.72
CA VAL A 12 7.00 16.32 -10.51
C VAL A 12 7.53 15.80 -11.85
N PRO A 13 8.86 15.64 -12.01
CA PRO A 13 9.43 15.13 -13.26
C PRO A 13 8.84 13.76 -13.64
N PHE A 14 8.53 13.57 -14.92
CA PHE A 14 7.97 12.34 -15.52
C PHE A 14 6.56 11.91 -15.08
N LEU A 15 6.11 12.30 -13.89
CA LEU A 15 4.85 11.83 -13.29
C LEU A 15 3.80 12.93 -13.10
N GLY A 16 4.11 14.20 -13.35
CA GLY A 16 3.17 15.31 -13.20
C GLY A 16 1.88 15.12 -13.99
N GLY A 17 0.74 15.48 -13.39
CA GLY A 17 -0.60 15.34 -13.95
C GLY A 17 -1.12 13.91 -14.05
N GLN A 18 -0.37 12.90 -13.59
CA GLN A 18 -0.85 11.51 -13.58
C GLN A 18 -1.91 11.30 -12.50
N PRO A 19 -3.00 10.58 -12.80
CA PRO A 19 -4.07 10.35 -11.83
C PRO A 19 -3.68 9.25 -10.83
N ILE A 20 -3.88 9.52 -9.55
CA ILE A 20 -3.90 8.52 -8.49
C ILE A 20 -5.36 8.10 -8.28
N THR A 21 -5.70 6.94 -8.84
CA THR A 21 -7.05 6.39 -8.79
C THR A 21 -7.37 5.75 -7.44
N SER A 22 -8.67 5.64 -7.13
CA SER A 22 -9.17 4.94 -5.96
C SER A 22 -8.66 3.50 -5.89
N PHE A 23 -8.53 2.83 -7.04
CA PHE A 23 -7.96 1.49 -7.13
C PHE A 23 -6.52 1.44 -6.59
N GLY A 24 -5.66 2.36 -7.01
CA GLY A 24 -4.28 2.42 -6.52
C GLY A 24 -4.20 2.70 -5.01
N VAL A 25 -5.02 3.63 -4.52
CA VAL A 25 -5.09 3.96 -3.09
C VAL A 25 -5.56 2.76 -2.27
N PHE A 26 -6.65 2.11 -2.66
CA PHE A 26 -7.18 0.95 -1.95
C PHE A 26 -6.28 -0.28 -2.08
N MET A 27 -5.55 -0.43 -3.19
CA MET A 27 -4.53 -1.47 -3.32
C MET A 27 -3.45 -1.28 -2.26
N LEU A 28 -2.86 -0.08 -2.15
CA LEU A 28 -1.87 0.22 -1.12
C LEU A 28 -2.41 -0.06 0.29
N PHE A 29 -3.62 0.41 0.59
CA PHE A 29 -4.27 0.14 1.88
C PHE A 29 -4.50 -1.35 2.13
N SER A 30 -4.78 -2.14 1.09
CA SER A 30 -4.94 -3.59 1.22
C SER A 30 -3.62 -4.26 1.63
N PHE A 31 -2.50 -3.89 0.99
CA PHE A 31 -1.17 -4.41 1.35
C PHE A 31 -0.75 -4.00 2.76
N LEU A 32 -0.96 -2.73 3.13
CA LEU A 32 -0.68 -2.27 4.50
C LEU A 32 -1.52 -3.02 5.53
N THR A 33 -2.82 -3.17 5.29
CA THR A 33 -3.73 -3.90 6.17
C THR A 33 -3.31 -5.36 6.31
N ALA A 34 -2.99 -6.04 5.20
CA ALA A 34 -2.51 -7.41 5.21
C ALA A 34 -1.20 -7.55 6.01
N GLY A 35 -0.24 -6.65 5.80
CA GLY A 35 1.03 -6.62 6.54
C GLY A 35 0.81 -6.48 8.05
N TYR A 36 -0.05 -5.55 8.49
CA TYR A 36 -0.35 -5.39 9.92
C TYR A 36 -1.03 -6.61 10.55
N ILE A 37 -1.99 -7.21 9.84
CA ILE A 37 -2.69 -8.42 10.31
C ILE A 37 -1.70 -9.58 10.41
N LEU A 38 -0.89 -9.81 9.37
CA LEU A 38 0.09 -10.87 9.34
C LEU A 38 1.16 -10.68 10.43
N ARG A 39 1.62 -9.46 10.64
CA ARG A 39 2.57 -9.11 11.71
C ARG A 39 2.00 -9.43 13.09
N ALA A 40 0.73 -9.12 13.34
CA ALA A 40 0.07 -9.47 14.60
C ALA A 40 -0.02 -10.99 14.79
N GLU A 41 -0.28 -11.73 13.73
CA GLU A 41 -0.36 -13.19 13.75
C GLU A 41 1.00 -13.85 13.98
N LEU A 42 2.06 -13.40 13.28
CA LEU A 42 3.43 -13.89 13.49
C LEU A 42 3.89 -13.66 14.94
N ARG A 43 3.59 -12.48 15.49
CA ARG A 43 3.85 -12.20 16.91
C ARG A 43 3.10 -13.17 17.85
N ARG A 44 1.87 -13.54 17.49
CA ARG A 44 1.04 -14.47 18.28
C ARG A 44 1.59 -15.90 18.25
N THR A 45 2.20 -16.32 17.13
CA THR A 45 2.79 -17.66 16.97
C THR A 45 4.23 -17.76 17.45
N GLY A 46 4.84 -16.64 17.88
CA GLY A 46 6.24 -16.60 18.33
C GLY A 46 7.26 -16.48 17.19
N GLU A 47 6.79 -16.18 15.98
CA GLU A 47 7.62 -15.90 14.81
C GLU A 47 8.09 -14.44 14.79
N ASP A 48 9.12 -14.16 13.99
CA ASP A 48 9.59 -12.79 13.76
C ASP A 48 8.54 -11.95 13.02
N PRO A 49 7.94 -10.91 13.66
CA PRO A 49 6.89 -10.11 13.05
C PRO A 49 7.36 -9.30 11.85
N GLU A 50 8.65 -8.98 11.74
CA GLU A 50 9.16 -8.13 10.65
C GLU A 50 9.13 -8.83 9.29
N LYS A 51 9.14 -10.18 9.28
CA LYS A 51 8.95 -10.98 8.06
C LYS A 51 7.60 -10.76 7.39
N ALA A 52 6.61 -10.20 8.11
CA ALA A 52 5.31 -9.89 7.52
C ALA A 52 5.44 -9.00 6.28
N TRP A 53 6.41 -8.08 6.27
CA TRP A 53 6.63 -7.15 5.16
C TRP A 53 7.21 -7.84 3.92
N ASP A 54 8.09 -8.83 4.09
CA ASP A 54 8.66 -9.62 2.99
C ASP A 54 7.60 -10.43 2.22
N PHE A 55 6.44 -10.71 2.83
CA PHE A 55 5.33 -11.40 2.17
C PHE A 55 4.43 -10.46 1.37
N VAL A 56 4.47 -9.15 1.65
CA VAL A 56 3.55 -8.17 1.06
C VAL A 56 4.26 -7.12 0.18
N PHE A 57 5.59 -7.02 0.22
CA PHE A 57 6.43 -6.14 -0.60
C PHE A 57 7.68 -6.87 -1.09
#